data_AF-A0A8J5D2I9-F1
#
_entry.id   AF-A0A8J5D2I9-F1
#
_cell.length_a   1.000
_cell.length_b   1.000
_cell.length_c   1.000
_cell.angle_alpha   90.00
_cell.angle_beta   90.00
_cell.angle_gamma   90.00
#
_symmetry.space_group_name_H-M   'P 1'
#
loop_
_entity.id
_entity.type
_entity.pdbx_description
1 polymer ?
#
loop_
_entity_poly.entity_id
_entity_poly.type
_entity_poly.pdbx_seq_one_letter_code
_entity_poly.pdbx_strand_id
1 'polypeptide(L)'
;MYSHITAFEVKLRLWEAQLAAGQFMYFPRIAACAPDDVDLNTCVGVITSLREEFASRFTGVRPLAPGFKLFTSPFDFPVDEAPAPLQMELVELQCNDELKAKYRTASPLSFRDLVLPSNKFPNYIEHVKRIVAMFMAALTVVNNSFQK
;
A
#
# COMPACT_ATOMS: atom_id res chain seq x y z
N MET A 1 -1.39 1.25 4.03
CA MET A 1 -0.08 1.27 3.33
C MET A 1 -0.21 0.73 1.92
N TYR A 2 -0.44 -0.58 1.73
CA TYR A 2 -0.60 -1.16 0.38
C TYR A 2 -1.77 -0.54 -0.42
N SER A 3 -2.89 -0.24 0.25
CA SER A 3 -4.03 0.47 -0.35
C SER A 3 -3.68 1.81 -1.00
N HIS A 4 -2.69 2.54 -0.47
CA HIS A 4 -2.24 3.80 -1.08
C HIS A 4 -1.45 3.57 -2.36
N ILE A 5 -0.64 2.51 -2.43
CA ILE A 5 0.06 2.09 -3.66
C ILE A 5 -1.00 1.78 -4.72
N THR A 6 -1.96 0.91 -4.40
CA THR A 6 -3.02 0.51 -5.32
C THR A 6 -3.86 1.70 -5.77
N ALA A 7 -4.26 2.59 -4.85
CA ALA A 7 -5.03 3.78 -5.19
C ALA A 7 -4.27 4.72 -6.13
N PHE A 8 -2.96 4.89 -5.91
CA PHE A 8 -2.15 5.74 -6.79
C PHE A 8 -1.98 5.13 -8.19
N GLU A 9 -1.76 3.82 -8.30
CA GLU A 9 -1.72 3.13 -9.61
C GLU A 9 -3.03 3.25 -10.39
N VAL A 10 -4.17 3.20 -9.69
CA VAL A 10 -5.48 3.40 -10.31
C VAL A 10 -5.65 4.85 -10.75
N LYS A 11 -5.20 5.82 -9.95
CA LYS A 11 -5.22 7.24 -10.33
C LYS A 11 -4.38 7.52 -11.57
N LEU A 12 -3.16 6.97 -11.65
CA LEU A 12 -2.29 7.15 -12.83
C LEU A 12 -2.96 6.62 -14.11
N ARG A 13 -3.56 5.43 -14.04
CA ARG A 13 -4.32 4.84 -15.17
C ARG A 13 -5.52 5.70 -15.57
N LEU A 14 -6.27 6.20 -14.57
CA LEU A 14 -7.41 7.08 -14.82
C LEU A 14 -6.98 8.38 -15.49
N TRP A 15 -5.92 9.03 -14.99
CA TRP A 15 -5.41 10.28 -15.53
C TRP A 15 -4.87 10.12 -16.95
N GLU A 16 -4.17 9.03 -17.25
CA GLU A 16 -3.70 8.71 -18.60
C GLU A 16 -4.85 8.59 -19.59
N ALA A 17 -5.88 7.82 -19.24
CA ALA A 17 -7.07 7.62 -20.08
C ALA A 17 -7.83 8.94 -20.29
N GLN A 18 -7.94 9.75 -19.25
CA GLN A 18 -8.63 11.04 -19.31
C GLN A 18 -7.88 12.05 -20.16
N LEU A 19 -6.56 12.16 -20.00
CA LEU A 19 -5.74 13.04 -20.83
C LEU A 19 -5.77 12.62 -22.30
N ALA A 20 -5.69 11.32 -22.59
CA ALA A 20 -5.81 10.79 -23.95
C ALA A 20 -7.19 11.07 -24.58
N ALA A 21 -8.24 11.17 -23.76
CA ALA A 21 -9.59 11.52 -24.18
C ALA A 21 -9.88 13.05 -24.17
N GLY A 22 -8.87 13.89 -23.91
CA GLY A 22 -9.05 15.36 -23.82
C GLY A 22 -9.90 15.81 -22.61
N GLN A 23 -9.96 15.01 -21.55
CA GLN A 23 -10.71 15.30 -20.33
C GLN A 23 -9.79 15.86 -19.23
N PHE A 24 -10.06 17.09 -18.79
CA PHE A 24 -9.17 17.83 -17.90
C PHE A 24 -9.71 18.06 -16.48
N MET A 25 -10.68 17.26 -16.04
CA MET A 25 -11.38 17.46 -14.76
C MET A 25 -10.45 17.50 -13.52
N TYR A 26 -9.28 16.83 -13.59
CA TYR A 26 -8.26 16.83 -12.54
C TYR A 26 -7.02 17.64 -12.90
N PHE A 27 -7.02 18.31 -14.06
CA PHE A 27 -5.92 19.13 -14.57
C PHE A 27 -6.42 20.55 -14.88
N PRO A 28 -6.84 21.32 -13.85
CA PRO A 28 -7.47 22.62 -14.05
C PRO A 28 -6.58 23.64 -14.77
N ARG A 29 -5.24 23.49 -14.68
CA ARG A 29 -4.30 24.31 -15.44
C ARG A 29 -4.31 23.98 -16.94
N ILE A 30 -4.38 22.69 -17.30
CA ILE A 30 -4.49 22.26 -18.70
C ILE A 30 -5.85 22.70 -19.25
N ALA A 31 -6.92 22.61 -18.44
CA ALA A 31 -8.24 23.10 -18.82
C ALA A 31 -8.29 24.62 -19.05
N ALA A 32 -7.44 25.38 -18.36
CA ALA A 32 -7.38 26.85 -18.42
C ALA A 32 -6.45 27.38 -19.52
N CYS A 33 -5.38 26.64 -19.86
CA CYS A 33 -4.60 26.90 -21.05
C CYS A 33 -5.40 26.44 -22.28
N ALA A 34 -5.33 27.17 -23.40
CA ALA A 34 -5.96 26.72 -24.64
C ALA A 34 -5.45 25.30 -24.94
N PRO A 35 -6.32 24.28 -25.06
CA PRO A 35 -5.89 22.89 -25.27
C PRO A 35 -5.01 22.71 -26.51
N ASP A 36 -5.09 23.65 -27.46
CA ASP A 36 -4.30 23.71 -28.68
C ASP A 36 -2.84 24.12 -28.46
N ASP A 37 -2.52 24.77 -27.33
CA ASP A 37 -1.16 25.19 -26.95
C ASP A 37 -0.44 24.15 -26.06
N VAL A 38 -1.15 23.13 -25.60
CA VAL A 38 -0.60 22.08 -24.72
C VAL A 38 -0.35 20.83 -25.56
N ASP A 39 0.89 20.36 -25.58
CA ASP A 39 1.21 19.05 -26.14
C ASP A 39 0.68 17.92 -25.25
N LEU A 40 -0.59 17.56 -25.46
CA LEU A 40 -1.28 16.49 -24.76
C LEU A 40 -0.59 15.14 -24.92
N ASN A 41 0.07 14.89 -26.05
CA ASN A 41 0.81 13.65 -26.28
C ASN A 41 2.00 13.56 -25.32
N THR A 42 2.72 14.67 -25.13
CA THR A 42 3.78 14.76 -24.12
C THR A 42 3.22 14.55 -22.70
N CYS A 43 2.08 15.16 -22.34
CA CYS A 43 1.47 14.94 -21.03
C CYS A 43 1.09 13.48 -20.78
N VAL A 44 0.43 12.84 -21.76
CA VAL A 44 0.09 11.40 -21.70
C VAL A 44 1.36 10.55 -21.59
N GLY A 45 2.40 10.88 -22.35
CA GLY A 45 3.70 10.23 -22.29
C GLY A 45 4.32 10.27 -20.89
N VAL A 46 4.31 11.44 -20.25
CA VAL A 46 4.82 11.61 -18.87
C VAL A 46 4.05 10.75 -17.87
N ILE A 47 2.72 10.73 -17.94
CA ILE A 47 1.91 9.89 -17.04
C ILE A 47 2.16 8.40 -17.31
N THR A 48 2.31 8.02 -18.57
CA THR A 48 2.61 6.62 -18.96
C THR A 48 3.95 6.18 -18.39
N SER A 49 5.02 6.95 -18.58
CA SER A 49 6.33 6.64 -18.00
C SER A 49 6.28 6.60 -16.47
N LEU A 50 5.59 7.54 -15.83
CA LEU A 50 5.42 7.54 -14.38
C LEU A 50 4.68 6.28 -13.90
N ARG A 51 3.64 5.83 -14.61
CA ARG A 51 2.90 4.60 -14.31
C ARG A 51 3.79 3.38 -14.42
N GLU A 52 4.61 3.28 -15.47
CA GLU A 52 5.51 2.15 -15.71
C GLU A 52 6.62 2.09 -14.66
N GLU A 53 7.27 3.22 -14.37
CA GLU A 53 8.27 3.32 -13.31
C GLU A 53 7.68 2.97 -11.93
N PHE A 54 6.48 3.48 -11.63
CA PHE A 54 5.79 3.16 -10.39
C PHE A 54 5.44 1.67 -10.31
N ALA A 55 4.90 1.09 -11.39
CA ALA A 55 4.54 -0.32 -11.43
C ALA A 55 5.76 -1.22 -11.27
N SER A 56 6.85 -0.90 -11.97
CA SER A 56 8.16 -1.57 -11.88
C SER A 56 8.68 -1.56 -10.44
N ARG A 57 8.71 -0.36 -9.82
CA ARG A 57 9.19 -0.15 -8.45
C ARG A 57 8.46 -1.00 -7.42
N PHE A 58 7.15 -1.20 -7.56
CA PHE A 58 6.35 -1.96 -6.58
C PHE A 58 6.12 -3.42 -6.96
N THR A 59 6.75 -3.93 -8.02
CA THR A 59 6.61 -5.34 -8.45
C THR A 59 6.91 -6.32 -7.32
N GLY A 60 8.00 -6.12 -6.57
CA GLY A 60 8.37 -6.96 -5.42
C GLY A 60 7.47 -6.81 -4.19
N VAL A 61 6.64 -5.76 -4.13
CA VAL A 61 5.72 -5.50 -3.02
C VAL A 61 4.35 -6.13 -3.26
N ARG A 62 3.94 -6.33 -4.52
CA ARG A 62 2.63 -6.92 -4.86
C ARG A 62 2.38 -8.30 -4.23
N PRO A 63 3.35 -9.24 -4.21
CA PRO A 63 3.15 -10.54 -3.57
C PRO A 63 2.91 -10.45 -2.05
N LEU A 64 3.28 -9.32 -1.42
CA LEU A 64 3.10 -9.10 0.01
C LEU A 64 1.69 -8.60 0.35
N ALA A 65 0.82 -8.35 -0.63
CA ALA A 65 -0.53 -7.82 -0.42
C ALA A 65 -1.36 -8.60 0.64
N PRO A 66 -1.39 -9.95 0.64
CA PRO A 66 -2.08 -10.70 1.69
C PRO A 66 -1.47 -10.45 3.07
N GLY A 67 -0.14 -10.34 3.14
CA GLY A 67 0.58 -10.02 4.38
C GLY A 67 0.28 -8.62 4.91
N PHE A 68 0.13 -7.63 4.03
CA PHE A 68 -0.36 -6.30 4.42
C PHE A 68 -1.79 -6.34 4.92
N LYS A 69 -2.68 -7.12 4.27
CA LYS A 69 -4.08 -7.26 4.69
C LYS A 69 -4.18 -7.87 6.09
N LEU A 70 -3.41 -8.93 6.37
CA LEU A 70 -3.32 -9.55 7.69
C LEU A 70 -2.85 -8.55 8.76
N PHE A 71 -1.90 -7.68 8.41
CA PHE A 71 -1.44 -6.61 9.32
C PHE A 71 -2.46 -5.48 9.52
N THR A 72 -3.16 -5.03 8.46
CA THR A 72 -4.10 -3.90 8.53
C THR A 72 -5.50 -4.29 9.00
N SER A 73 -5.83 -5.57 9.00
CA SER A 73 -7.15 -6.09 9.36
C SER A 73 -7.05 -7.47 10.02
N PRO A 74 -6.25 -7.64 11.09
CA PRO A 74 -6.03 -8.95 11.71
C PRO A 74 -7.32 -9.56 12.28
N PHE A 75 -8.27 -8.72 12.71
CA PHE A 75 -9.53 -9.18 13.31
C PHE A 75 -10.57 -9.71 12.31
N ASP A 76 -10.37 -9.40 11.02
CA ASP A 76 -11.29 -9.75 9.93
C ASP A 76 -10.59 -10.61 8.85
N PHE A 77 -9.35 -11.04 9.11
CA PHE A 77 -8.57 -11.82 8.16
C PHE A 77 -8.98 -13.31 8.24
N PRO A 78 -9.23 -13.99 7.10
CA PRO A 78 -9.56 -15.42 7.11
C PRO A 78 -8.40 -16.25 7.67
N VAL A 79 -8.64 -16.99 8.75
CA VAL A 79 -7.58 -17.74 9.45
C VAL A 79 -6.97 -18.82 8.56
N ASP A 80 -7.78 -19.47 7.72
CA ASP A 80 -7.36 -20.49 6.76
C ASP A 80 -6.45 -19.95 5.64
N GLU A 81 -6.57 -18.67 5.29
CA GLU A 81 -5.67 -17.99 4.36
C GLU A 81 -4.33 -17.56 5.01
N ALA A 82 -4.21 -17.63 6.33
CA ALA A 82 -3.00 -17.20 7.03
C ALA A 82 -1.90 -18.28 6.97
N PRO A 83 -0.61 -17.91 6.96
CA PRO A 83 0.50 -18.86 7.09
C PRO A 83 0.33 -19.75 8.33
N ALA A 84 0.60 -21.05 8.22
CA ALA A 84 0.38 -22.03 9.30
C ALA A 84 0.90 -21.59 10.69
N PRO A 85 2.09 -20.99 10.84
CA PRO A 85 2.58 -20.54 12.15
C PRO A 85 1.76 -19.40 12.78
N LEU A 86 0.97 -18.68 11.97
CA LEU A 86 0.14 -17.55 12.41
C LEU A 86 -1.29 -17.97 12.73
N GLN A 87 -1.77 -19.10 12.24
CA GLN A 87 -3.19 -19.45 12.31
C GLN A 87 -3.69 -19.52 13.77
N MET A 88 -2.94 -20.21 14.65
CA MET A 88 -3.33 -20.35 16.06
C MET A 88 -3.27 -19.01 16.81
N GLU A 89 -2.20 -18.22 16.63
CA GLU A 89 -2.10 -16.88 17.21
C GLU A 89 -3.20 -15.94 16.71
N LEU A 90 -3.58 -16.07 15.44
CA LEU A 90 -4.62 -15.27 14.83
C LEU A 90 -6.00 -15.63 15.39
N VAL A 91 -6.28 -16.91 15.65
CA VAL A 91 -7.50 -17.34 16.37
C VAL A 91 -7.55 -16.72 17.77
N GLU A 92 -6.48 -16.86 18.54
CA GLU A 92 -6.40 -16.30 19.90
C GLU A 92 -6.55 -14.77 19.89
N LEU A 93 -5.94 -14.11 18.91
CA LEU A 93 -6.05 -12.67 18.73
C LEU A 93 -7.49 -12.25 18.38
N GLN A 94 -8.12 -12.94 17.42
CA GLN A 94 -9.48 -12.64 16.96
C GLN A 94 -10.56 -12.89 18.02
N CYS A 95 -10.37 -13.89 18.88
CA CYS A 95 -11.27 -14.20 19.99
C CYS A 95 -11.07 -13.29 21.22
N ASN A 96 -10.07 -12.41 21.22
CA ASN A 96 -9.81 -11.50 22.33
C ASN A 96 -10.53 -10.16 22.15
N ASP A 97 -11.70 -10.02 22.79
CA ASP A 97 -12.54 -8.81 22.70
C ASP A 97 -11.85 -7.54 23.22
N GLU A 98 -10.99 -7.66 24.24
CA GLU A 98 -10.24 -6.52 24.77
C GLU A 98 -9.23 -6.00 23.74
N LEU A 99 -8.47 -6.91 23.10
CA LEU A 99 -7.54 -6.55 22.04
C LEU A 99 -8.28 -5.99 20.82
N LYS A 100 -9.44 -6.55 20.48
CA LYS A 100 -10.30 -6.06 19.40
C LYS A 100 -10.80 -4.63 19.67
N ALA A 101 -11.22 -4.33 20.90
CA ALA A 101 -11.64 -3.00 21.30
C ALA A 101 -10.46 -2.00 21.20
N LYS A 102 -9.28 -2.37 21.72
CA LYS A 102 -8.08 -1.55 21.63
C LYS A 102 -7.64 -1.31 20.18
N TYR A 103 -7.77 -2.31 19.31
CA TYR A 103 -7.47 -2.18 17.89
C TYR A 103 -8.32 -1.12 17.19
N ARG A 104 -9.62 -1.06 17.50
CA ARG A 104 -10.54 -0.07 16.90
C ARG A 104 -10.17 1.38 17.22
N THR A 105 -9.50 1.60 18.36
CA THR A 105 -9.06 2.93 18.78
C THR A 105 -7.61 3.25 18.39
N ALA A 106 -6.87 2.27 17.86
CA ALA A 106 -5.44 2.37 17.56
C ALA A 106 -5.17 2.27 16.06
N SER A 107 -4.07 2.87 15.60
CA SER A 107 -3.53 2.57 14.28
C SER A 107 -2.93 1.15 14.26
N PRO A 108 -2.83 0.47 13.09
CA PRO A 108 -2.21 -0.85 13.01
C PRO A 108 -0.75 -0.89 13.53
N LEU A 109 0.00 0.19 13.29
CA LEU A 109 1.39 0.32 13.78
C LEU A 109 1.42 0.50 15.31
N SER A 110 0.58 1.38 15.85
CA SER A 110 0.53 1.60 17.30
C SER A 110 -0.02 0.39 18.05
N PHE A 111 -0.91 -0.39 17.43
CA PHE A 111 -1.44 -1.62 18.01
C PHE A 111 -0.33 -2.67 18.23
N ARG A 112 0.59 -2.81 17.27
CA ARG A 112 1.75 -3.68 17.42
C ARG A 112 2.63 -3.27 18.61
N ASP A 113 2.97 -1.99 18.70
CA ASP A 113 4.00 -1.51 19.65
C ASP A 113 3.46 -1.25 21.06
N LEU A 114 2.17 -0.90 21.20
CA LEU A 114 1.60 -0.46 22.48
C LEU A 114 0.59 -1.44 23.08
N VAL A 115 0.09 -2.41 22.30
CA VAL A 115 -1.07 -3.23 22.71
C VAL A 115 -0.77 -4.73 22.77
N LEU A 116 0.14 -5.24 21.94
CA LEU A 116 0.45 -6.68 21.92
C LEU A 116 1.58 -7.05 22.89
N PRO A 117 1.34 -7.95 23.87
CA PRO A 117 2.40 -8.52 24.68
C PRO A 117 3.31 -9.38 23.79
N SER A 118 4.60 -9.05 23.73
CA SER A 118 5.58 -9.74 22.87
C SER A 118 5.68 -11.25 23.10
N ASN A 119 5.30 -11.72 24.29
CA ASN A 119 5.33 -13.13 24.67
C ASN A 119 4.11 -13.95 24.24
N LYS A 120 2.99 -13.30 23.87
CA LYS A 120 1.74 -14.00 23.50
C LYS A 120 1.57 -14.17 21.99
N PHE A 121 2.10 -13.25 21.18
CA PHE A 121 1.90 -13.26 19.72
C PHE A 121 3.22 -13.12 18.95
N PRO A 122 4.23 -13.98 19.22
CA PRO A 122 5.56 -13.84 18.62
C PRO A 122 5.55 -13.97 17.09
N ASN A 123 4.78 -14.89 16.51
CA ASN A 123 4.72 -15.07 15.06
C ASN A 123 4.05 -13.87 14.38
N TYR A 124 2.96 -13.35 14.96
CA TYR A 124 2.27 -12.17 14.45
C TYR A 124 3.19 -10.94 14.46
N ILE A 125 3.91 -10.71 15.56
CA ILE A 125 4.86 -9.60 15.67
C ILE A 125 5.98 -9.71 14.65
N GLU A 126 6.51 -10.92 14.43
CA GLU A 126 7.55 -11.16 13.42
C GLU A 126 7.03 -10.94 12.00
N HIS A 127 5.81 -11.37 11.70
CA HIS A 127 5.16 -11.10 10.42
C HIS A 127 5.03 -9.60 10.16
N VAL A 128 4.57 -8.83 11.16
CA VAL A 128 4.46 -7.37 11.05
C VAL A 128 5.84 -6.73 10.80
N LYS A 129 6.87 -7.13 11.55
CA LYS A 129 8.25 -6.65 11.34
C LYS A 129 8.70 -6.88 9.90
N ARG A 130 8.52 -8.10 9.40
CA ARG A 130 8.94 -8.49 8.05
C ARG A 130 8.24 -7.65 6.97
N ILE A 131 6.92 -7.47 7.09
CA ILE A 131 6.14 -6.67 6.13
C ILE A 131 6.56 -5.21 6.15
N VAL A 132 6.75 -4.61 7.33
CA VAL A 132 7.24 -3.23 7.44
C VAL A 132 8.65 -3.10 6.88
N ALA A 133 9.56 -4.01 7.21
CA ALA A 133 10.93 -4.00 6.70
C ALA A 133 10.99 -4.11 5.18
N MET A 134 10.22 -5.03 4.58
CA MET A 134 10.14 -5.19 3.12
C MET A 134 9.54 -3.95 2.44
N PHE A 135 8.51 -3.34 3.04
CA PHE A 135 7.96 -2.09 2.55
C PHE A 135 8.98 -0.96 2.58
N MET A 136 9.68 -0.80 3.71
CA MET A 136 10.70 0.22 3.88
C MET A 136 11.87 -0.02 2.91
N ALA A 137 12.30 -1.27 2.70
CA ALA A 137 13.33 -1.59 1.72
C ALA A 137 12.92 -1.19 0.29
N ALA A 138 11.66 -1.45 -0.11
CA ALA A 138 11.12 -0.99 -1.39
C ALA A 138 11.07 0.55 -1.50
N LEU A 139 11.00 1.26 -0.36
CA LEU A 139 11.14 2.70 -0.32
C LEU A 139 12.60 3.18 -0.28
N THR A 140 13.52 2.43 0.35
CA THR A 140 14.92 2.84 0.61
C THR A 140 15.88 2.49 -0.52
N VAL A 141 15.66 1.43 -1.31
CA VAL A 141 16.45 1.15 -2.53
C VAL A 141 16.52 2.36 -3.47
N VAL A 142 15.56 3.27 -3.33
CA VAL A 142 15.45 4.54 -4.05
C VAL A 142 16.49 5.60 -3.67
N ASN A 143 17.04 5.64 -2.45
CA ASN A 143 17.96 6.75 -2.14
C ASN A 143 19.35 6.59 -2.80
N ASN A 144 19.71 5.38 -3.20
CA ASN A 144 21.02 5.09 -3.81
C ASN A 144 20.99 5.03 -5.35
N SER A 145 19.81 4.97 -5.98
CA SER A 145 19.67 4.95 -7.45
C SER A 145 19.49 6.34 -8.07
N PHE A 146 19.31 7.39 -7.26
CA PHE A 146 19.27 8.80 -7.71
C PHE A 146 20.59 9.56 -7.44
N GLN A 147 21.69 8.85 -7.15
CA GLN A 147 23.02 9.41 -6.88
C GLN A 147 24.08 8.94 -7.91
N LYS A 148 23.67 8.55 -9.13
CA LYS A 148 24.59 8.24 -10.23
C LYS A 148 24.27 9.05 -11.45
#